data_AF-A0A537GTM5-F1
#
_entry.id   AF-A0A537GTM5-F1
#
_cell.length_a   1.000
_cell.length_b   1.000
_cell.length_c   1.000
_cell.angle_alpha   90.00
_cell.angle_beta   90.00
_cell.angle_gamma   90.00
#
_symmetry.space_group_name_H-M   'P 1'
#
loop_
_entity.id
_entity.type
_entity.pdbx_description
1 polymer ?
#
loop_
_entity_poly.entity_id
_entity_poly.type
_entity_poly.pdbx_seq_one_letter_code
_entity_poly.pdbx_strand_id
1 'polypeptide(L)'
;MWPTVKKGVEHLLGKRDLETGLVGPSFDLWEEKQALHTYTNAAAAAALRESARIASTLGYEVLSGAWSTESKNLQTAILQHLWDEQSGRFLKSVKPHDSSIDTAILGLTYPFRVLEPDDPRILSSSRQIENAFTYASEGIGRYPGDTYHGGNPWFITTLWMALYRCQQGNYEKAKTLIEWCVKHVDELQLFAEQVHKDNGEPISASPLAWSHAMFILALLDYRGA
;
A
#
# COMPACT_ATOMS: atom_id res chain seq x y z
N MET A 1 -15.76 -8.81 -18.78
CA MET A 1 -15.42 -8.25 -17.45
C MET A 1 -16.28 -8.82 -16.32
N TRP A 2 -17.62 -8.79 -16.39
CA TRP A 2 -18.47 -9.18 -15.25
C TRP A 2 -18.20 -10.57 -14.63
N PRO A 3 -18.03 -11.67 -15.40
CA PRO A 3 -17.72 -12.98 -14.80
C PRO A 3 -16.44 -12.99 -13.96
N THR A 4 -15.44 -12.20 -14.35
CA THR A 4 -14.18 -12.06 -13.61
C THR A 4 -14.38 -11.31 -12.30
N VAL A 5 -15.13 -10.20 -12.32
CA VAL A 5 -15.47 -9.42 -11.11
C VAL A 5 -16.21 -10.29 -10.11
N LYS A 6 -17.27 -10.97 -10.57
CA LYS A 6 -18.08 -11.85 -9.70
C LYS A 6 -17.24 -12.96 -9.06
N LYS A 7 -16.44 -13.68 -9.85
CA LYS A 7 -15.55 -14.74 -9.34
C LYS A 7 -14.51 -14.20 -8.36
N GLY A 8 -13.98 -13.00 -8.59
CA GLY A 8 -13.05 -12.34 -7.69
C GLY A 8 -13.67 -12.05 -6.32
N VAL A 9 -14.88 -11.49 -6.30
CA VAL A 9 -15.60 -11.24 -5.03
C VAL A 9 -15.94 -12.55 -4.31
N GLU A 10 -16.43 -13.56 -5.03
CA GLU A 10 -16.73 -14.88 -4.45
C GLU A 10 -15.49 -15.51 -3.83
N HIS A 11 -14.32 -15.38 -4.48
CA HIS A 11 -13.05 -15.84 -3.93
C HIS A 11 -12.67 -15.11 -2.64
N LEU A 12 -12.77 -13.77 -2.60
CA LEU A 12 -12.46 -12.98 -1.42
C LEU A 12 -13.36 -13.35 -0.24
N LEU A 13 -14.68 -13.41 -0.47
CA LEU A 13 -15.66 -13.72 0.58
C LEU A 13 -15.52 -15.16 1.10
N GLY A 14 -15.13 -16.10 0.24
CA GLY A 14 -14.86 -17.49 0.61
C GLY A 14 -13.53 -17.71 1.34
N LYS A 15 -12.67 -16.69 1.43
CA LYS A 15 -11.36 -16.72 2.10
C LYS A 15 -11.34 -15.89 3.38
N ARG A 16 -12.49 -15.68 4.02
CA ARG A 16 -12.55 -14.94 5.29
C ARG A 16 -12.19 -15.82 6.47
N ASP A 17 -11.37 -15.29 7.37
CA ASP A 17 -11.17 -15.83 8.71
C ASP A 17 -12.46 -15.63 9.52
N LEU A 18 -12.99 -16.71 10.09
CA LEU A 18 -14.29 -16.68 10.77
C LEU A 18 -14.28 -15.88 12.07
N GLU A 19 -13.12 -15.74 12.71
CA GLU A 19 -12.98 -15.05 13.99
C GLU A 19 -12.82 -13.54 13.82
N THR A 20 -12.06 -13.11 12.81
CA THR A 20 -11.72 -11.68 12.60
C THR A 20 -12.51 -11.03 11.46
N GLY A 21 -13.10 -11.81 10.56
CA GLY A 21 -13.73 -11.31 9.33
C GLY A 21 -12.76 -10.80 8.26
N LEU A 22 -11.45 -10.80 8.55
CA LEU A 22 -10.41 -10.44 7.59
C LEU A 22 -10.28 -11.52 6.49
N VAL A 23 -9.84 -11.12 5.31
CA VAL A 23 -9.50 -12.00 4.19
C VAL A 23 -8.09 -12.55 4.37
N GLY A 24 -7.93 -13.87 4.18
CA GLY A 24 -6.67 -14.60 4.23
C GLY A 24 -6.81 -15.96 4.94
N PRO A 25 -5.70 -16.61 5.32
CA PRO A 25 -4.31 -16.15 5.15
C PRO A 25 -3.87 -16.12 3.67
N SER A 26 -2.95 -15.20 3.36
CA SER A 26 -2.24 -15.13 2.07
C SER A 26 -0.80 -14.67 2.30
N PHE A 27 0.06 -14.83 1.30
CA PHE A 27 1.31 -14.06 1.26
C PHE A 27 1.01 -12.55 1.24
N ASP A 28 1.92 -11.75 1.78
CA ASP A 28 1.88 -10.29 1.67
C ASP A 28 2.26 -9.83 0.25
N LEU A 29 2.17 -8.52 0.03
CA LEU A 29 2.60 -7.86 -1.21
C LEU A 29 4.07 -8.14 -1.57
N TRP A 30 4.87 -8.46 -0.56
CA TRP A 30 6.29 -8.74 -0.67
C TRP A 30 6.61 -10.22 -0.87
N GLU A 31 5.58 -11.09 -0.89
CA GLU A 31 5.67 -12.54 -1.13
C GLU A 31 6.45 -13.35 -0.07
N GLU A 32 6.42 -12.91 1.19
CA GLU A 32 7.31 -13.45 2.23
C GLU A 32 6.59 -14.26 3.30
N LYS A 33 5.47 -13.75 3.84
CA LYS A 33 4.82 -14.36 5.00
C LYS A 33 3.34 -14.62 4.75
N GLN A 34 2.87 -15.81 5.13
CA GLN A 34 1.43 -16.09 5.16
C GLN A 34 0.79 -15.58 6.44
N ALA A 35 -0.15 -14.65 6.33
CA ALA A 35 -0.88 -14.07 7.47
C ALA A 35 -2.17 -13.37 7.00
N LEU A 36 -2.86 -12.70 7.93
CA LEU A 36 -3.92 -11.72 7.64
C LEU A 36 -3.30 -10.32 7.60
N HIS A 37 -2.98 -9.84 6.40
CA HIS A 37 -2.18 -8.62 6.19
C HIS A 37 -3.04 -7.37 6.04
N THR A 38 -2.56 -6.24 6.56
CA THR A 38 -3.24 -4.94 6.41
C THR A 38 -3.40 -4.53 4.95
N TYR A 39 -2.33 -4.62 4.16
CA TYR A 39 -2.38 -4.27 2.75
C TYR A 39 -3.39 -5.11 1.96
N THR A 40 -3.36 -6.43 2.13
CA THR A 40 -4.26 -7.36 1.43
C THR A 40 -5.71 -7.11 1.80
N ASN A 41 -5.99 -6.83 3.08
CA ASN A 41 -7.35 -6.54 3.53
C ASN A 41 -7.84 -5.18 3.03
N ALA A 42 -6.96 -4.17 2.95
CA ALA A 42 -7.29 -2.90 2.32
C ALA A 42 -7.64 -3.07 0.83
N ALA A 43 -6.86 -3.88 0.11
CA ALA A 43 -7.12 -4.23 -1.28
C ALA A 43 -8.47 -4.94 -1.45
N ALA A 44 -8.77 -5.91 -0.59
CA ALA A 44 -10.03 -6.64 -0.61
C ALA A 44 -11.23 -5.74 -0.28
N ALA A 45 -11.10 -4.82 0.68
CA ALA A 45 -12.16 -3.87 1.02
C ALA A 45 -12.49 -2.94 -0.15
N ALA A 46 -11.46 -2.44 -0.84
CA ALA A 46 -11.63 -1.64 -2.06
C ALA A 46 -12.23 -2.47 -3.21
N ALA A 47 -11.78 -3.70 -3.40
CA ALA A 47 -12.31 -4.60 -4.43
C ALA A 47 -13.81 -4.85 -4.24
N LEU A 48 -14.27 -5.11 -3.01
CA LEU A 48 -15.69 -5.25 -2.69
C LEU A 48 -16.49 -3.96 -2.96
N ARG A 49 -15.94 -2.80 -2.57
CA ARG A 49 -16.56 -1.48 -2.80
C ARG A 49 -16.74 -1.19 -4.28
N GLU A 50 -15.69 -1.33 -5.09
CA GLU A 50 -15.77 -1.03 -6.51
C GLU A 50 -16.58 -2.11 -7.28
N SER A 51 -16.54 -3.37 -6.84
CA SER A 51 -17.38 -4.42 -7.41
C SER A 51 -18.87 -4.17 -7.15
N ALA A 52 -19.23 -3.63 -5.99
CA ALA A 52 -20.60 -3.22 -5.69
C ALA A 52 -21.08 -2.12 -6.66
N ARG A 53 -20.23 -1.12 -6.96
CA ARG A 53 -20.53 -0.07 -7.95
C ARG A 53 -20.71 -0.63 -9.36
N ILE A 54 -19.85 -1.57 -9.76
CA ILE A 54 -19.99 -2.29 -11.03
C ILE A 54 -21.32 -3.07 -11.06
N ALA A 55 -21.66 -3.77 -9.97
CA ALA A 55 -22.91 -4.53 -9.85
C ALA A 55 -24.14 -3.63 -10.01
N SER A 56 -24.18 -2.46 -9.34
CA SER A 56 -25.27 -1.49 -9.51
C SER A 56 -25.35 -0.95 -10.94
N THR A 57 -24.22 -0.60 -11.55
CA THR A 57 -24.18 -0.12 -12.95
C THR A 57 -24.76 -1.15 -13.93
N LEU A 58 -24.64 -2.44 -13.62
CA LEU A 58 -25.17 -3.54 -14.43
C LEU A 58 -26.59 -3.99 -14.01
N GLY A 59 -27.21 -3.33 -13.03
CA GLY A 59 -28.56 -3.63 -12.54
C GLY A 59 -28.66 -4.79 -11.54
N TYR A 60 -27.54 -5.26 -10.97
CA TYR A 60 -27.51 -6.31 -9.95
C TYR A 60 -27.62 -5.73 -8.52
N GLU A 61 -28.74 -5.09 -8.22
CA GLU A 61 -28.93 -4.32 -6.97
C GLU A 61 -28.77 -5.16 -5.69
N VAL A 62 -29.23 -6.42 -5.69
CA VAL A 62 -29.05 -7.33 -4.55
C VAL A 62 -27.57 -7.60 -4.28
N LEU A 63 -26.78 -7.85 -5.34
CA LEU A 63 -25.33 -8.06 -5.20
C LEU A 63 -24.61 -6.78 -4.80
N SER A 64 -25.01 -5.64 -5.36
CA SER A 64 -24.49 -4.32 -4.99
C SER A 64 -24.63 -4.05 -3.50
N GLY A 65 -25.85 -4.21 -2.95
CA GLY A 65 -26.11 -4.02 -1.52
C GLY A 65 -25.33 -4.98 -0.64
N ALA A 66 -25.29 -6.26 -1.00
CA ALA A 66 -24.52 -7.27 -0.28
C ALA A 66 -23.02 -6.95 -0.25
N TRP A 67 -22.40 -6.70 -1.41
CA TRP A 67 -20.96 -6.43 -1.50
C TRP A 67 -20.56 -5.08 -0.89
N SER A 68 -21.43 -4.08 -0.94
CA SER A 68 -21.21 -2.81 -0.22
C SER A 68 -21.20 -3.03 1.30
N THR A 69 -22.08 -3.89 1.81
CA THR A 69 -22.12 -4.24 3.24
C THR A 69 -20.85 -4.98 3.64
N GLU A 70 -20.41 -5.95 2.83
CA GLU A 70 -19.19 -6.70 3.10
C GLU A 70 -17.93 -5.84 3.05
N SER A 71 -17.87 -4.86 2.15
CA SER A 71 -16.78 -3.86 2.15
C SER A 71 -16.72 -3.10 3.48
N LYS A 72 -17.87 -2.61 3.99
CA LYS A 72 -17.93 -1.91 5.29
C LYS A 72 -17.55 -2.80 6.46
N ASN A 73 -18.01 -4.05 6.47
CA ASN A 73 -17.65 -5.02 7.49
C ASN A 73 -16.13 -5.25 7.52
N LEU A 74 -15.51 -5.38 6.34
CA LEU A 74 -14.07 -5.59 6.22
C LEU A 74 -13.27 -4.35 6.65
N GLN A 75 -13.73 -3.14 6.33
CA GLN A 75 -13.13 -1.90 6.83
C GLN A 75 -13.18 -1.84 8.36
N THR A 76 -14.32 -2.19 8.97
CA THR A 76 -14.43 -2.29 10.43
C THR A 76 -13.46 -3.33 11.01
N ALA A 77 -13.35 -4.50 10.40
CA ALA A 77 -12.42 -5.55 10.83
C ALA A 77 -10.95 -5.09 10.76
N ILE A 78 -10.57 -4.36 9.71
CA ILE A 78 -9.23 -3.77 9.60
C ILE A 78 -8.94 -2.87 10.81
N LEU A 79 -9.87 -1.98 11.14
CA LEU A 79 -9.68 -1.05 12.26
C LEU A 79 -9.68 -1.74 13.62
N GLN A 80 -10.44 -2.81 13.79
CA GLN A 80 -10.53 -3.55 15.05
C GLN A 80 -9.33 -4.45 15.31
N HIS A 81 -8.76 -5.05 14.26
CA HIS A 81 -7.77 -6.12 14.41
C HIS A 81 -6.36 -5.74 13.98
N LEU A 82 -6.21 -4.73 13.11
CA LEU A 82 -4.92 -4.36 12.53
C LEU A 82 -4.40 -3.01 13.03
N TRP A 83 -5.23 -2.20 13.70
CA TRP A 83 -4.74 -1.03 14.43
C TRP A 83 -4.16 -1.47 15.78
N ASP A 84 -2.92 -1.09 16.07
CA ASP A 84 -2.31 -1.34 17.38
C ASP A 84 -2.21 -0.03 18.16
N GLU A 85 -3.05 0.10 19.19
CA GLU A 85 -3.07 1.26 20.08
C GLU A 85 -1.75 1.43 20.86
N GLN A 86 -1.06 0.33 21.17
CA GLN A 86 0.16 0.39 21.97
C GLN A 86 1.30 1.09 21.21
N SER A 87 1.47 0.76 19.93
CA SER A 87 2.48 1.39 19.07
C SER A 87 1.95 2.60 18.30
N GLY A 88 0.64 2.85 18.33
CA GLY A 88 0.00 3.94 17.60
C GLY A 88 0.22 3.83 16.09
N ARG A 89 0.24 2.62 15.54
CA ARG A 89 0.35 2.35 14.09
C ARG A 89 -0.45 1.11 13.70
N PHE A 90 -0.70 0.95 12.40
CA PHE A 90 -1.20 -0.32 11.88
C PHE A 90 -0.11 -1.39 11.90
N LEU A 91 -0.49 -2.61 12.27
CA LEU A 91 0.32 -3.82 12.20
C LEU A 91 0.54 -4.21 10.74
N LYS A 92 1.66 -4.88 10.44
CA LYS A 92 1.86 -5.53 9.15
C LYS A 92 0.83 -6.64 8.96
N SER A 93 0.68 -7.49 9.98
CA SER A 93 -0.28 -8.59 9.98
C SER A 93 -0.74 -9.05 11.35
N VAL A 94 -1.84 -9.80 11.37
CA VAL A 94 -2.23 -10.68 12.47
C VAL A 94 -2.34 -12.13 12.00
N LYS A 95 -2.29 -13.05 12.96
CA LYS A 95 -2.34 -14.51 12.72
C LYS A 95 -1.39 -14.98 11.59
N PRO A 96 -0.05 -14.92 11.78
CA PRO A 96 0.66 -14.51 13.00
C PRO A 96 0.76 -12.99 13.19
N HIS A 97 0.92 -12.58 14.45
CA HIS A 97 1.11 -11.18 14.82
C HIS A 97 2.48 -10.67 14.35
N ASP A 98 2.49 -9.61 13.55
CA ASP A 98 3.70 -8.92 13.09
C ASP A 98 3.50 -7.40 13.22
N SER A 99 4.21 -6.82 14.17
CA SER A 99 4.19 -5.38 14.47
C SER A 99 5.32 -4.61 13.80
N SER A 100 6.07 -5.23 12.88
CA SER A 100 7.09 -4.53 12.09
C SER A 100 6.45 -3.38 11.29
N ILE A 101 7.23 -2.31 11.11
CA ILE A 101 6.85 -1.20 10.23
C ILE A 101 6.87 -1.73 8.80
N ASP A 102 5.81 -1.48 8.03
CA ASP A 102 5.75 -1.82 6.61
C ASP A 102 5.22 -0.63 5.80
N THR A 103 5.92 -0.25 4.74
CA THR A 103 5.50 0.89 3.90
C THR A 103 4.18 0.61 3.17
N ALA A 104 3.82 -0.66 2.94
CA ALA A 104 2.56 -1.05 2.32
C ALA A 104 1.32 -0.62 3.14
N ILE A 105 1.48 -0.22 4.41
CA ILE A 105 0.39 0.37 5.21
C ILE A 105 -0.19 1.63 4.57
N LEU A 106 0.59 2.38 3.77
CA LEU A 106 0.08 3.50 2.97
C LEU A 106 -1.01 3.07 1.96
N GLY A 107 -1.08 1.78 1.65
CA GLY A 107 -2.18 1.16 0.90
C GLY A 107 -3.56 1.49 1.44
N LEU A 108 -3.69 1.72 2.76
CA LEU A 108 -4.96 2.11 3.39
C LEU A 108 -5.53 3.42 2.86
N THR A 109 -4.69 4.34 2.36
CA THR A 109 -5.13 5.58 1.70
C THR A 109 -5.11 5.42 0.18
N TYR A 110 -3.92 5.30 -0.41
CA TYR A 110 -3.75 5.13 -1.85
C TYR A 110 -3.25 3.71 -2.14
N PRO A 111 -3.88 2.95 -3.04
CA PRO A 111 -5.03 3.32 -3.87
C PRO A 111 -6.38 2.97 -3.24
N PHE A 112 -6.42 2.32 -2.08
CA PHE A 112 -7.61 1.60 -1.64
C PHE A 112 -8.66 2.45 -0.92
N ARG A 113 -8.30 3.63 -0.40
CA ARG A 113 -9.21 4.59 0.24
C ARG A 113 -10.08 3.92 1.32
N VAL A 114 -9.43 3.16 2.19
CA VAL A 114 -10.04 2.63 3.42
C VAL A 114 -10.10 3.73 4.47
N LEU A 115 -9.05 4.55 4.53
CA LEU A 115 -8.96 5.73 5.38
C LEU A 115 -8.61 6.97 4.55
N GLU A 116 -9.03 8.12 5.07
CA GLU A 116 -8.64 9.42 4.53
C GLU A 116 -7.17 9.75 4.88
N PRO A 117 -6.47 10.54 4.06
CA PRO A 117 -5.05 10.86 4.25
C PRO A 117 -4.76 11.70 5.50
N ASP A 118 -5.78 12.33 6.10
CA ASP A 118 -5.71 13.10 7.35
C ASP A 118 -6.19 12.31 8.58
N ASP A 119 -6.56 11.03 8.42
CA ASP A 119 -6.92 10.18 9.57
C ASP A 119 -5.74 10.11 10.57
N PRO A 120 -5.95 10.38 11.87
CA PRO A 120 -4.90 10.40 12.88
C PRO A 120 -4.03 9.13 12.92
N ARG A 121 -4.62 7.97 12.61
CA ARG A 121 -3.94 6.67 12.59
C ARG A 121 -2.97 6.55 11.42
N ILE A 122 -3.37 7.07 10.26
CA ILE A 122 -2.52 7.16 9.06
C ILE A 122 -1.44 8.23 9.26
N LEU A 123 -1.77 9.38 9.84
CA LEU A 123 -0.79 10.40 10.20
C LEU A 123 0.29 9.84 11.13
N SER A 124 -0.09 9.06 12.14
CA SER A 124 0.87 8.40 13.04
C SER A 124 1.70 7.35 12.31
N SER A 125 1.07 6.45 11.55
CA SER A 125 1.75 5.36 10.84
C SER A 125 2.74 5.88 9.80
N SER A 126 2.34 6.88 9.00
CA SER A 126 3.19 7.49 7.97
C SER A 126 4.42 8.18 8.54
N ARG A 127 4.30 8.89 9.67
CA ARG A 127 5.48 9.46 10.37
C ARG A 127 6.44 8.38 10.85
N GLN A 128 5.92 7.27 11.36
CA GLN A 128 6.76 6.15 11.79
C GLN A 128 7.48 5.51 10.59
N ILE A 129 6.79 5.33 9.45
CA ILE A 129 7.38 4.83 8.21
C ILE A 129 8.49 5.76 7.70
N GLU A 130 8.25 7.07 7.63
CA GLU A 130 9.26 8.04 7.16
C GLU A 130 10.55 8.03 8.01
N ASN A 131 10.42 7.79 9.31
CA ASN A 131 11.54 7.81 10.26
C ASN A 131 12.18 6.43 10.47
N ALA A 132 11.71 5.39 9.77
CA ALA A 132 12.15 4.02 10.00
C ALA A 132 13.49 3.66 9.33
N PHE A 133 13.96 4.50 8.40
CA PHE A 133 15.09 4.20 7.52
C PHE A 133 16.25 5.17 7.74
N THR A 134 17.48 4.64 7.71
CA THR A 134 18.72 5.39 7.92
C THR A 134 19.73 5.12 6.79
N TYR A 135 19.25 5.03 5.55
CA TYR A 135 20.10 4.80 4.39
C TYR A 135 20.88 6.06 4.03
N ALA A 136 22.16 5.92 3.64
CA ALA A 136 22.99 7.05 3.23
C ALA A 136 22.49 7.70 1.93
N SER A 137 21.93 6.87 1.03
CA SER A 137 21.22 7.30 -0.17
C SER A 137 19.83 7.87 0.11
N GLU A 138 19.38 7.95 1.37
CA GLU A 138 18.02 8.37 1.76
C GLU A 138 16.94 7.43 1.19
N GLY A 139 15.74 7.96 0.90
CA GLY A 139 14.62 7.18 0.38
C GLY A 139 13.94 6.29 1.43
N ILE A 140 12.92 5.55 0.99
CA ILE A 140 12.06 4.72 1.84
C ILE A 140 12.18 3.26 1.40
N GLY A 141 12.39 2.34 2.33
CA GLY A 141 12.44 0.89 2.04
C GLY A 141 11.08 0.20 2.17
N ARG A 142 11.06 -1.13 2.00
CA ARG A 142 9.85 -1.95 2.25
C ARG A 142 9.51 -1.97 3.74
N TYR A 143 10.45 -2.43 4.56
CA TYR A 143 10.37 -2.49 6.01
C TYR A 143 11.80 -2.58 6.64
N PRO A 144 12.01 -2.14 7.89
CA PRO A 144 13.31 -2.29 8.55
C PRO A 144 13.71 -3.75 8.74
N GLY A 145 14.97 -4.07 8.45
CA GLY A 145 15.49 -5.45 8.55
C GLY A 145 15.22 -6.30 7.30
N ASP A 146 14.69 -5.71 6.23
CA ASP A 146 14.65 -6.34 4.91
C ASP A 146 16.06 -6.80 4.48
N THR A 147 16.15 -8.01 3.96
CA THR A 147 17.42 -8.62 3.49
C THR A 147 17.44 -8.87 1.99
N TYR A 148 16.33 -8.61 1.27
CA TYR A 148 16.27 -8.78 -0.17
C TYR A 148 17.21 -7.79 -0.85
N HIS A 149 18.17 -8.30 -1.62
CA HIS A 149 19.33 -7.54 -2.13
C HIS A 149 20.08 -6.73 -1.06
N GLY A 150 20.08 -7.18 0.20
CA GLY A 150 20.75 -6.52 1.32
C GLY A 150 19.95 -5.40 1.99
N GLY A 151 18.68 -5.21 1.60
CA GLY A 151 17.75 -4.24 2.18
C GLY A 151 18.05 -2.80 1.78
N ASN A 152 17.27 -2.26 0.85
CA ASN A 152 17.53 -0.98 0.20
C ASN A 152 16.28 -0.08 0.19
N PRO A 153 16.42 1.24 -0.06
CA PRO A 153 15.30 2.06 -0.49
C PRO A 153 14.78 1.60 -1.86
N TRP A 154 13.47 1.73 -2.07
CA TRP A 154 12.82 1.41 -3.35
C TRP A 154 12.21 2.66 -3.96
N PHE A 155 12.16 2.69 -5.29
CA PHE A 155 11.45 3.74 -6.01
C PHE A 155 9.95 3.71 -5.68
N ILE A 156 9.32 2.52 -5.70
CA ILE A 156 7.88 2.38 -5.49
C ILE A 156 7.45 2.91 -4.12
N THR A 157 8.18 2.61 -3.04
CA THR A 157 7.85 2.99 -1.65
C THR A 157 8.07 4.47 -1.42
N THR A 158 9.14 5.03 -1.99
CA THR A 158 9.42 6.47 -1.95
C THR A 158 8.34 7.25 -2.70
N LEU A 159 7.93 6.78 -3.88
CA LEU A 159 6.84 7.39 -4.66
C LEU A 159 5.47 7.19 -4.03
N TRP A 160 5.25 6.08 -3.31
CA TRP A 160 4.02 5.87 -2.55
C TRP A 160 3.87 6.90 -1.43
N MET A 161 4.96 7.20 -0.72
CA MET A 161 4.98 8.28 0.25
C MET A 161 4.78 9.64 -0.43
N ALA A 162 5.39 9.88 -1.60
CA ALA A 162 5.18 11.11 -2.35
C ALA A 162 3.70 11.32 -2.72
N LEU A 163 3.05 10.28 -3.24
CA LEU A 163 1.60 10.26 -3.52
C LEU A 163 0.78 10.57 -2.28
N TYR A 164 1.07 9.90 -1.16
CA TYR A 164 0.39 10.19 0.10
C TYR A 164 0.59 11.64 0.55
N ARG A 165 1.78 12.23 0.36
CA ARG A 165 2.03 13.65 0.66
C ARG A 165 1.27 14.58 -0.28
N CYS A 166 1.11 14.24 -1.56
CA CYS A 166 0.23 14.95 -2.49
C CYS A 166 -1.23 14.94 -1.99
N GLN A 167 -1.74 13.80 -1.52
CA GLN A 167 -3.10 13.69 -0.95
C GLN A 167 -3.31 14.58 0.28
N GLN A 168 -2.25 14.91 1.01
CA GLN A 168 -2.26 15.84 2.14
C GLN A 168 -2.07 17.31 1.76
N GLY A 169 -1.87 17.61 0.47
CA GLY A 169 -1.48 18.94 0.01
C GLY A 169 -0.05 19.35 0.39
N ASN A 170 0.78 18.42 0.90
CA ASN A 170 2.18 18.68 1.23
C ASN A 170 3.06 18.48 -0.01
N TYR A 171 2.89 19.37 -0.98
CA TYR A 171 3.58 19.30 -2.27
C TYR A 171 5.09 19.51 -2.15
N GLU A 172 5.57 20.30 -1.19
CA GLU A 172 7.02 20.46 -0.97
C GLU A 172 7.69 19.14 -0.60
N LYS A 173 7.11 18.38 0.34
CA LYS A 173 7.65 17.06 0.70
C LYS A 173 7.51 16.06 -0.45
N ALA A 174 6.39 16.08 -1.16
CA ALA A 174 6.19 15.22 -2.33
C ALA A 174 7.26 15.49 -3.41
N LYS A 175 7.55 16.76 -3.67
CA LYS A 175 8.58 17.19 -4.63
C LYS A 175 9.96 16.63 -4.25
N THR A 176 10.38 16.76 -2.99
CA THR A 176 11.66 16.20 -2.53
C THR A 176 11.77 14.71 -2.80
N LEU A 177 10.69 13.94 -2.57
CA LEU A 177 10.67 12.49 -2.80
C LEU A 177 10.67 12.14 -4.29
N ILE A 178 9.97 12.92 -5.12
CA ILE A 178 9.98 12.76 -6.59
C ILE A 178 11.36 13.09 -7.17
N GLU A 179 11.98 14.19 -6.73
CA GLU A 179 13.33 14.60 -7.13
C GLU A 179 14.37 13.57 -6.69
N TRP A 180 14.20 12.97 -5.51
CA TRP A 180 15.02 11.84 -5.07
C TRP A 180 14.94 10.68 -6.06
N CYS A 181 13.77 10.34 -6.58
CA CYS A 181 13.65 9.29 -7.59
C CYS A 181 14.37 9.67 -8.89
N VAL A 182 14.20 10.90 -9.38
CA VAL A 182 14.86 11.36 -10.61
C VAL A 182 16.39 11.38 -10.47
N LYS A 183 16.92 11.67 -9.28
CA LYS A 183 18.36 11.66 -9.00
C LYS A 183 19.00 10.27 -9.13
N HIS A 184 18.24 9.19 -8.88
CA HIS A 184 18.79 7.84 -8.76
C HIS A 184 18.44 6.91 -9.93
N VAL A 185 17.87 7.43 -11.02
CA VAL A 185 17.66 6.64 -12.26
C VAL A 185 18.97 6.14 -12.85
N ASP A 186 18.92 5.10 -13.68
CA ASP A 186 20.09 4.60 -14.39
C ASP A 186 20.53 5.52 -15.53
N GLU A 187 21.60 5.15 -16.23
CA GLU A 187 22.16 5.91 -17.36
C GLU A 187 21.18 6.10 -18.53
N LEU A 188 20.15 5.25 -18.62
CA LEU A 188 19.08 5.32 -19.61
C LEU A 188 17.84 6.07 -19.09
N GLN A 189 17.93 6.68 -17.91
CA GLN A 189 16.82 7.36 -17.22
C GLN A 189 15.68 6.41 -16.84
N LEU A 190 15.98 5.13 -16.62
CA LEU A 190 15.00 4.13 -16.19
C LEU A 190 15.02 3.95 -14.67
N PHE A 191 13.83 3.74 -14.12
CA PHE A 191 13.66 3.34 -12.72
C PHE A 191 13.85 1.83 -12.55
N ALA A 192 14.84 1.45 -11.76
CA ALA A 192 14.98 0.08 -11.27
C ALA A 192 13.92 -0.24 -10.19
N GLU A 193 14.03 -1.41 -9.59
CA GLU A 193 13.26 -1.78 -8.40
C GLU A 193 13.79 -1.05 -7.16
N GLN A 194 15.11 -1.03 -6.97
CA GLN A 194 15.77 -0.56 -5.77
C GLN A 194 16.90 0.44 -6.08
N VAL A 195 17.32 1.19 -5.05
CA VAL A 195 18.48 2.07 -5.06
C VAL A 195 19.42 1.59 -3.96
N HIS A 196 20.67 1.26 -4.28
CA HIS A 196 21.61 0.72 -3.31
C HIS A 196 21.83 1.69 -2.15
N LYS A 197 21.61 1.22 -0.91
CA LYS A 197 21.49 2.06 0.28
C LYS A 197 22.68 2.98 0.57
N ASP A 198 23.89 2.59 0.18
CA ASP A 198 25.12 3.30 0.54
C ASP A 198 25.62 4.27 -0.55
N ASN A 199 25.57 3.86 -1.82
CA ASN A 199 26.16 4.61 -2.95
C ASN A 199 25.11 5.24 -3.88
N GLY A 200 23.82 4.89 -3.73
CA GLY A 200 22.74 5.43 -4.55
C GLY A 200 22.62 4.84 -5.96
N GLU A 201 23.35 3.78 -6.29
CA GLU A 201 23.25 3.17 -7.63
C GLU A 201 21.96 2.34 -7.76
N PRO A 202 21.22 2.43 -8.89
CA PRO A 202 20.09 1.55 -9.14
C PRO A 202 20.50 0.07 -9.14
N ILE A 203 19.70 -0.78 -8.49
CA ILE A 203 19.97 -2.22 -8.34
C ILE A 203 18.67 -3.05 -8.46
N SER A 204 18.83 -4.36 -8.69
CA SER A 204 17.75 -5.32 -8.97
C SER A 204 17.12 -5.08 -10.35
N ALA A 205 15.87 -5.52 -10.57
CA ALA A 205 15.19 -5.46 -11.85
C ALA A 205 15.14 -4.02 -12.40
N SER A 206 15.65 -3.79 -13.62
CA SER A 206 15.55 -2.52 -14.35
C SER A 206 15.23 -2.77 -15.83
N PRO A 207 14.22 -2.10 -16.42
CA PRO A 207 13.24 -1.24 -15.76
C PRO A 207 12.20 -2.03 -14.96
N LEU A 208 11.80 -1.55 -13.78
CA LEU A 208 10.61 -2.06 -13.09
C LEU A 208 9.38 -1.26 -13.54
N ALA A 209 8.41 -1.93 -14.17
CA ALA A 209 7.19 -1.30 -14.66
C ALA A 209 6.39 -0.60 -13.55
N TRP A 210 6.39 -1.16 -12.33
CA TRP A 210 5.67 -0.57 -11.20
C TRP A 210 6.32 0.74 -10.72
N SER A 211 7.66 0.84 -10.67
CA SER A 211 8.35 2.10 -10.36
C SER A 211 7.96 3.21 -11.35
N HIS A 212 7.96 2.90 -12.65
CA HIS A 212 7.55 3.85 -13.69
C HIS A 212 6.09 4.25 -13.57
N ALA A 213 5.19 3.29 -13.30
CA ALA A 213 3.77 3.59 -13.10
C ALA A 213 3.54 4.50 -11.90
N MET A 214 4.20 4.22 -10.77
CA MET A 214 4.11 5.05 -9.55
C MET A 214 4.64 6.47 -9.80
N PHE A 215 5.68 6.62 -10.61
CA PHE A 215 6.22 7.93 -10.96
C PHE A 215 5.23 8.76 -11.76
N ILE A 216 4.63 8.17 -12.80
CA ILE A 216 3.58 8.83 -13.60
C ILE A 216 2.39 9.23 -12.70
N LEU A 217 1.95 8.32 -11.83
CA LEU A 217 0.84 8.59 -10.91
C LEU A 217 1.17 9.73 -9.93
N ALA A 218 2.39 9.76 -9.38
CA ALA A 218 2.85 10.83 -8.50
C ALA A 218 2.85 12.19 -9.20
N LEU A 219 3.31 12.25 -10.46
CA LEU A 219 3.28 13.48 -11.25
C LEU A 219 1.87 13.94 -11.59
N LEU A 220 0.94 13.02 -11.87
CA LEU A 220 -0.46 13.36 -12.14
C LEU A 220 -1.18 13.93 -10.91
N ASP A 221 -0.78 13.54 -9.70
CA ASP A 221 -1.37 14.02 -8.45
C ASP A 221 -0.65 15.25 -7.88
N TYR A 222 0.56 15.54 -8.36
CA TYR A 222 1.36 16.69 -7.95
C TYR A 222 0.79 18.00 -8.50
N ARG A 223 0.47 18.97 -7.62
CA ARG A 223 -0.12 20.28 -7.98
C ARG A 223 0.70 21.48 -7.49
N GLY A 224 1.94 21.26 -7.07
CA GLY A 224 2.85 22.34 -6.65
C GLY A 224 3.49 23.03 -7.85
N ALA A 225 2.71 23.88 -8.54
CA ALA A 225 3.21 24.77 -9.59
C ALA A 225 3.43 26.18 -9.03
#